data_AF-A0A1F4QAH8-F1
#
_entry.id   AF-A0A1F4QAH8-F1
#
_cell.length_a   1.000
_cell.length_b   1.000
_cell.length_c   1.000
_cell.angle_alpha   90.00
_cell.angle_beta   90.00
_cell.angle_gamma   90.00
#
_symmetry.space_group_name_H-M   'P 1'
#
loop_
_entity.id
_entity.type
_entity.pdbx_description
1 polymer ?
#
loop_
_entity_poly.entity_id
_entity_poly.type
_entity_poly.pdbx_seq_one_letter_code
_entity_poly.pdbx_strand_id
1 'polypeptide(L)'
;MYAVDHTNGKVLCAKNARMKLYPASTLKLMTALLVLDHLDVTAEARVSSRAANAEPTRAGLTEGASHSVEELLEMLLATSANDAAVALAEAVAGTEDEFADLMNRKARELGMKDSHFVNATGLPDKSQTSSAYDLAILARAAFSHPFIKKVMAKKRVTITGSGGKMTSRANHNKLLWRLDNPRVLGKTGYTRSAQHCYAGIAYYDDRRVSLVILKSRKPWADIYSLLGVSRKAMR
;
A
#
# COMPACT_ATOMS: atom_id res chain seq x y z
N MET A 1 -12.99 2.28 -10.30
CA MET A 1 -13.35 2.69 -8.93
C MET A 1 -14.24 1.62 -8.34
N TYR A 2 -14.05 1.31 -7.07
CA TYR A 2 -14.86 0.34 -6.36
C TYR A 2 -14.92 0.70 -4.88
N ALA A 3 -16.08 0.54 -4.26
CA ALA A 3 -16.24 0.66 -2.82
C ALA A 3 -17.27 -0.31 -2.28
N VAL A 4 -16.98 -0.84 -1.11
CA VAL A 4 -17.78 -1.86 -0.43
C VAL A 4 -17.85 -1.56 1.06
N ASP A 5 -18.92 -1.99 1.69
CA ASP A 5 -18.95 -2.15 3.13
C ASP A 5 -17.86 -3.17 3.53
N HIS A 6 -16.95 -2.74 4.41
CA HIS A 6 -15.79 -3.52 4.79
C HIS A 6 -16.18 -4.80 5.55
N THR A 7 -17.27 -4.75 6.32
CA THR A 7 -17.72 -5.83 7.21
C THR A 7 -18.44 -6.92 6.43
N ASN A 8 -19.47 -6.57 5.67
CA ASN A 8 -20.33 -7.55 5.00
C ASN A 8 -20.09 -7.67 3.48
N GLY A 9 -19.22 -6.84 2.90
CA GLY A 9 -18.89 -6.90 1.48
C GLY A 9 -19.96 -6.33 0.53
N LYS A 10 -21.04 -5.74 1.05
CA LYS A 10 -22.08 -5.09 0.22
C LYS A 10 -21.45 -4.03 -0.68
N VAL A 11 -21.74 -4.11 -1.97
CA VAL A 11 -21.25 -3.13 -2.95
C VAL A 11 -21.94 -1.78 -2.75
N LEU A 12 -21.14 -0.73 -2.61
CA LEU A 12 -21.62 0.65 -2.47
C LEU A 12 -21.41 1.45 -3.76
N CYS A 13 -20.31 1.17 -4.47
CA CYS A 13 -20.02 1.78 -5.76
C CYS A 13 -19.17 0.84 -6.62
N ALA A 14 -19.51 0.71 -7.90
CA ALA A 14 -18.71 -0.04 -8.86
C ALA A 14 -18.68 0.68 -10.21
N LYS A 15 -17.49 1.05 -10.67
CA LYS A 15 -17.27 1.62 -12.01
C LYS A 15 -16.01 1.02 -12.61
N ASN A 16 -16.19 0.22 -13.66
CA ASN A 16 -15.12 -0.58 -14.29
C ASN A 16 -14.32 -1.36 -13.23
N ALA A 17 -15.02 -1.93 -12.25
CA ALA A 17 -14.39 -2.44 -11.03
C ALA A 17 -13.38 -3.58 -11.32
N ARG A 18 -13.66 -4.42 -12.32
CA ARG A 18 -12.82 -5.54 -12.75
C ARG A 18 -11.87 -5.22 -13.91
N MET A 19 -11.81 -3.97 -14.36
CA MET A 19 -10.88 -3.57 -15.42
C MET A 19 -9.44 -3.72 -14.93
N LYS A 20 -8.63 -4.47 -15.68
CA LYS A 20 -7.21 -4.68 -15.41
C LYS A 20 -6.43 -3.39 -15.69
N LEU A 21 -5.77 -2.87 -14.66
CA LEU A 21 -5.02 -1.63 -14.67
C LEU A 21 -3.72 -1.80 -13.85
N TYR A 22 -2.77 -0.90 -14.06
CA TYR A 22 -1.57 -0.86 -13.23
C TYR A 22 -1.92 -0.40 -11.80
N PRO A 23 -1.54 -1.14 -10.74
CA PRO A 23 -1.89 -0.80 -9.36
C PRO A 23 -1.04 0.34 -8.78
N ALA A 24 0.11 0.64 -9.38
CA ALA A 24 1.16 1.44 -8.76
C ALA A 24 1.47 0.92 -7.33
N SER A 25 1.97 1.78 -6.44
CA SER A 25 2.33 1.41 -5.07
C SER A 25 1.17 1.01 -4.16
N THR A 26 -0.08 0.91 -4.64
CA THR A 26 -1.18 0.36 -3.83
C THR A 26 -0.97 -1.13 -3.54
N LEU A 27 -0.25 -1.86 -4.42
CA LEU A 27 0.08 -3.27 -4.21
C LEU A 27 0.98 -3.51 -3.00
N LYS A 28 1.65 -2.49 -2.46
CA LYS A 28 2.52 -2.63 -1.27
C LYS A 28 1.75 -3.12 -0.04
N LEU A 29 0.42 -3.07 -0.06
CA LEU A 29 -0.43 -3.74 0.91
C LEU A 29 -0.28 -5.28 0.85
N MET A 30 -0.09 -5.86 -0.34
CA MET A 30 0.24 -7.28 -0.54
C MET A 30 1.63 -7.60 0.00
N THR A 31 2.62 -6.75 -0.32
CA THR A 31 3.98 -6.88 0.22
C THR A 31 3.96 -6.90 1.74
N ALA A 32 3.26 -5.95 2.38
CA ALA A 32 3.15 -5.88 3.83
C ALA A 32 2.46 -7.11 4.44
N LEU A 33 1.38 -7.62 3.83
CA LEU A 33 0.70 -8.83 4.31
C LEU A 33 1.63 -10.04 4.27
N LEU A 34 2.30 -10.28 3.14
CA LEU A 34 3.20 -11.43 3.02
C LEU A 34 4.38 -11.36 3.97
N VAL A 35 4.96 -10.18 4.17
CA VAL A 35 6.03 -10.00 5.17
C VAL A 35 5.54 -10.38 6.55
N LEU A 36 4.35 -9.91 6.96
CA LEU A 36 3.77 -10.21 8.26
C LEU A 36 3.33 -11.68 8.41
N ASP A 37 3.08 -12.38 7.30
CA ASP A 37 2.80 -13.83 7.29
C ASP A 37 4.07 -14.67 7.51
N HIS A 38 5.27 -14.14 7.22
CA HIS A 38 6.52 -14.93 7.16
C HIS A 38 7.61 -14.48 8.14
N LEU A 39 7.60 -13.22 8.58
CA LEU A 39 8.64 -12.65 9.42
C LEU A 39 8.05 -12.01 10.67
N ASP A 40 8.74 -12.20 11.80
CA ASP A 40 8.49 -11.41 13.00
C ASP A 40 8.91 -9.96 12.76
N VAL A 41 8.15 -9.00 13.31
CA VAL A 41 8.43 -7.57 13.15
C VAL A 41 9.76 -7.13 13.79
N THR A 42 10.29 -7.92 14.72
CA THR A 42 11.60 -7.71 15.35
C THR A 42 12.75 -8.36 14.60
N ALA A 43 12.48 -9.18 13.58
CA ALA A 43 13.53 -9.77 12.76
C ALA A 43 14.28 -8.68 11.97
N GLU A 44 15.56 -8.91 11.72
CA GLU A 44 16.41 -8.01 10.96
C GLU A 44 16.49 -8.44 9.49
N ALA A 45 16.33 -7.47 8.58
CA ALA A 45 16.50 -7.66 7.15
C ALA A 45 17.69 -6.84 6.65
N ARG A 46 18.63 -7.53 5.99
CA ARG A 46 19.82 -6.90 5.42
C ARG A 46 19.51 -6.30 4.05
N VAL A 47 19.90 -5.05 3.84
CA VAL A 47 19.69 -4.32 2.59
C VAL A 47 20.72 -4.77 1.56
N SER A 48 20.27 -5.34 0.44
CA SER A 48 21.13 -5.68 -0.69
C SER A 48 21.49 -4.46 -1.54
N SER A 49 22.47 -4.62 -2.45
CA SER A 49 22.75 -3.60 -3.47
C SER A 49 21.53 -3.30 -4.33
N ARG A 50 20.74 -4.32 -4.67
CA ARG A 50 19.51 -4.17 -5.46
C ARG A 50 18.50 -3.31 -4.72
N ALA A 51 18.26 -3.60 -3.44
CA ALA A 51 17.34 -2.85 -2.61
C ALA A 51 17.78 -1.38 -2.47
N ALA A 52 19.05 -1.13 -2.16
CA ALA A 52 19.59 0.22 -2.02
C ALA A 52 19.45 1.09 -3.29
N ASN A 53 19.45 0.46 -4.47
CA ASN A 53 19.31 1.12 -5.77
C ASN A 53 17.87 1.15 -6.31
N ALA A 54 16.85 0.80 -5.50
CA ALA A 54 15.46 0.79 -5.94
C ALA A 54 14.87 2.21 -6.08
N GLU A 55 14.75 2.69 -7.31
CA GLU A 55 14.19 4.00 -7.67
C GLU A 55 12.66 3.96 -7.89
N PRO A 56 11.94 5.12 -7.91
CA PRO A 56 12.41 6.46 -7.58
C PRO A 56 12.06 6.92 -6.15
N THR A 57 11.09 6.29 -5.49
CA THR A 57 10.69 6.67 -4.13
C THR A 57 11.41 5.79 -3.13
N ARG A 58 12.34 6.36 -2.36
CA ARG A 58 13.26 5.61 -1.48
C ARG A 58 13.26 6.21 -0.08
N ALA A 59 13.51 5.38 0.93
CA ALA A 59 13.83 5.82 2.29
C ALA A 59 15.30 6.27 2.41
N GLY A 60 16.15 5.82 1.50
CA GLY A 60 17.60 6.07 1.52
C GLY A 60 18.36 4.97 2.26
N LEU A 61 17.88 3.73 2.17
CA LEU A 61 18.56 2.58 2.75
C LEU A 61 19.95 2.40 2.11
N THR A 62 20.92 1.97 2.90
CA THR A 62 22.30 1.75 2.42
C THR A 62 22.60 0.27 2.34
N GLU A 63 23.26 -0.14 1.26
CA GLU A 63 23.71 -1.51 1.07
C GLU A 63 24.50 -2.02 2.28
N GLY A 64 24.20 -3.23 2.71
CA GLY A 64 24.83 -3.90 3.83
C GLY A 64 24.28 -3.54 5.21
N ALA A 65 23.50 -2.45 5.34
CA ALA A 65 22.82 -2.11 6.59
C ALA A 65 21.70 -3.13 6.90
N SER A 66 21.41 -3.30 8.19
CA SER A 66 20.26 -4.08 8.66
C SER A 66 19.25 -3.17 9.33
N HIS A 67 17.98 -3.46 9.10
CA HIS A 67 16.84 -2.80 9.71
C HIS A 67 15.84 -3.83 10.18
N SER A 68 15.11 -3.52 11.26
CA SER A 68 14.01 -4.38 11.68
C SER A 68 12.90 -4.38 10.64
N VAL A 69 12.18 -5.49 10.55
CA VAL A 69 10.99 -5.63 9.69
C VAL A 69 9.95 -4.56 10.03
N GLU A 70 9.81 -4.18 11.31
CA GLU A 70 8.95 -3.07 11.73
C GLU A 70 9.35 -1.75 11.05
N GLU A 71 10.63 -1.36 11.13
CA GLU A 71 11.15 -0.14 10.51
C GLU A 71 10.89 -0.13 9.00
N LEU A 72 11.20 -1.24 8.32
CA LEU A 72 11.02 -1.36 6.88
C LEU A 72 9.54 -1.31 6.48
N LEU A 73 8.65 -1.95 7.23
CA LEU A 73 7.21 -1.88 6.98
C LEU A 73 6.65 -0.48 7.21
N GLU A 74 7.16 0.26 8.18
CA GLU A 74 6.79 1.68 8.39
C GLU A 74 7.17 2.55 7.19
N MET A 75 8.39 2.38 6.67
CA MET A 75 8.86 3.06 5.47
C MET A 75 8.03 2.66 4.23
N LEU A 76 7.80 1.35 4.04
CA LEU A 76 7.01 0.80 2.95
C LEU A 76 5.60 1.41 2.89
N LEU A 77 4.91 1.42 4.04
CA LEU A 77 3.50 1.76 4.12
C LEU A 77 3.28 3.28 4.14
N ALA A 78 4.03 4.02 4.95
CA ALA A 78 3.82 5.45 5.13
C ALA A 78 4.45 6.31 4.01
N THR A 79 5.66 5.98 3.58
CA THR A 79 6.43 6.77 2.60
C THR A 79 6.56 6.08 1.25
N SER A 80 5.98 4.88 1.08
CA SER A 80 5.98 4.16 -0.20
C SER A 80 7.38 3.78 -0.70
N ALA A 81 8.34 3.66 0.22
CA ALA A 81 9.74 3.35 -0.05
C ALA A 81 9.89 2.04 -0.85
N ASN A 82 10.56 2.11 -2.01
CA ASN A 82 10.82 0.99 -2.90
C ASN A 82 12.00 0.16 -2.41
N ASP A 83 13.04 0.82 -1.90
CA ASP A 83 14.19 0.18 -1.25
C ASP A 83 13.76 -0.72 -0.08
N ALA A 84 12.85 -0.23 0.77
CA ALA A 84 12.25 -1.06 1.82
C ALA A 84 11.43 -2.24 1.27
N ALA A 85 10.71 -2.05 0.15
CA ALA A 85 9.92 -3.12 -0.46
C ALA A 85 10.79 -4.25 -1.00
N VAL A 86 11.89 -3.91 -1.68
CA VAL A 86 12.82 -4.90 -2.23
C VAL A 86 13.56 -5.62 -1.11
N ALA A 87 14.06 -4.89 -0.10
CA ALA A 87 14.73 -5.51 1.05
C ALA A 87 13.82 -6.51 1.79
N LEU A 88 12.56 -6.13 2.01
CA LEU A 88 11.56 -7.02 2.62
C LEU A 88 11.23 -8.23 1.75
N ALA A 89 11.13 -8.05 0.43
CA ALA A 89 10.86 -9.15 -0.49
C ALA A 89 12.01 -10.18 -0.50
N GLU A 90 13.25 -9.70 -0.55
CA GLU A 90 14.46 -10.53 -0.49
C GLU A 90 14.59 -11.22 0.87
N ALA A 91 14.24 -10.56 1.98
CA ALA A 91 14.25 -11.17 3.31
C ALA A 91 13.23 -12.31 3.45
N VAL A 92 12.08 -12.22 2.77
CA VAL A 92 11.04 -13.27 2.81
C VAL A 92 11.37 -14.43 1.85
N ALA A 93 11.83 -14.12 0.64
CA ALA A 93 11.83 -15.09 -0.46
C ALA A 93 13.20 -15.32 -1.10
N GLY A 94 14.26 -14.62 -0.66
CA GLY A 94 15.58 -14.65 -1.28
C GLY A 94 15.68 -13.69 -2.47
N THR A 95 14.73 -13.74 -3.40
CA THR A 95 14.67 -12.84 -4.57
C THR A 95 13.30 -12.20 -4.75
N GLU A 96 13.27 -11.08 -5.48
CA GLU A 96 12.00 -10.40 -5.79
C GLU A 96 11.10 -11.22 -6.73
N ASP A 97 11.69 -12.06 -7.59
CA ASP A 97 10.94 -12.95 -8.48
C ASP A 97 10.23 -14.06 -7.68
N GLU A 98 10.92 -14.70 -6.75
CA GLU A 98 10.33 -15.69 -5.84
C GLU A 98 9.30 -15.05 -4.91
N PHE A 99 9.51 -13.79 -4.53
CA PHE A 99 8.50 -13.02 -3.79
C PHE A 99 7.26 -12.74 -4.65
N ALA A 100 7.41 -12.42 -5.93
CA ALA A 100 6.28 -12.24 -6.84
C ALA A 100 5.45 -13.53 -6.98
N ASP A 101 6.09 -14.70 -6.94
CA ASP A 101 5.38 -15.99 -6.90
C ASP A 101 4.55 -16.16 -5.62
N LEU A 102 5.08 -15.76 -4.46
CA LEU A 102 4.31 -15.69 -3.20
C LEU A 102 3.14 -14.71 -3.32
N MET A 103 3.36 -13.53 -3.90
CA MET A 103 2.29 -12.54 -4.12
C MET A 103 1.16 -13.10 -4.97
N ASN A 104 1.49 -13.85 -6.04
CA ASN A 104 0.50 -14.46 -6.90
C ASN A 104 -0.20 -15.66 -6.24
N ARG A 105 0.48 -16.43 -5.37
CA ARG A 105 -0.16 -17.46 -4.53
C ARG A 105 -1.18 -16.83 -3.59
N LYS A 106 -0.78 -15.80 -2.84
CA LYS A 106 -1.68 -15.06 -1.93
C LYS A 106 -2.85 -14.41 -2.67
N ALA A 107 -2.62 -13.88 -3.87
CA ALA A 107 -3.68 -13.33 -4.72
C ALA A 107 -4.76 -14.38 -5.03
N ARG A 108 -4.36 -15.62 -5.37
CA ARG A 108 -5.29 -16.72 -5.62
C ARG A 108 -6.05 -17.13 -4.37
N GLU A 109 -5.37 -17.24 -3.23
CA GLU A 109 -5.99 -17.55 -1.94
C GLU A 109 -7.06 -16.52 -1.54
N LEU A 110 -6.80 -15.23 -1.79
CA LEU A 110 -7.74 -14.15 -1.54
C LEU A 110 -8.85 -14.04 -2.61
N GLY A 111 -8.75 -14.77 -3.72
CA GLY A 111 -9.70 -14.71 -4.83
C GLY A 111 -9.53 -13.49 -5.76
N MET A 112 -8.34 -12.89 -5.80
CA MET A 112 -7.98 -11.77 -6.66
C MET A 112 -7.71 -12.21 -8.11
N LYS A 113 -8.78 -12.55 -8.84
CA LYS A 113 -8.71 -13.18 -10.18
C LYS A 113 -8.27 -12.25 -11.32
N ASP A 114 -8.28 -10.95 -11.09
CA ASP A 114 -7.89 -9.92 -12.06
C ASP A 114 -6.51 -9.32 -11.78
N SER A 115 -5.73 -9.97 -10.91
CA SER A 115 -4.41 -9.51 -10.46
C SER A 115 -3.29 -10.45 -10.86
N HIS A 116 -2.16 -9.85 -11.24
CA HIS A 116 -0.89 -10.52 -11.44
C HIS A 116 0.23 -9.58 -10.98
N PHE A 117 1.08 -10.07 -10.09
CA PHE A 117 2.17 -9.32 -9.49
C PHE A 117 3.50 -9.83 -10.04
N VAL A 118 4.43 -8.91 -10.31
CA VAL A 118 5.77 -9.25 -10.81
C VAL A 118 6.88 -8.56 -10.01
N ASN A 119 6.52 -7.65 -9.10
CA ASN A 119 7.46 -6.93 -8.26
C ASN A 119 6.78 -6.49 -6.96
N ALA A 120 7.58 -6.26 -5.91
CA ALA A 120 7.10 -5.89 -4.58
C ALA A 120 6.75 -4.40 -4.45
N THR A 121 7.05 -3.61 -5.48
CA THR A 121 7.05 -2.14 -5.42
C THR A 121 5.82 -1.50 -6.04
N GLY A 122 5.20 -2.14 -7.04
CA GLY A 122 4.19 -1.52 -7.90
C GLY A 122 4.75 -0.71 -9.05
N LEU A 123 6.05 -0.83 -9.33
CA LEU A 123 6.64 -0.18 -10.50
C LEU A 123 6.07 -0.75 -11.80
N PRO A 124 6.04 0.04 -12.89
CA PRO A 124 5.43 -0.39 -14.14
C PRO A 124 6.13 -1.61 -14.73
N ASP A 125 5.33 -2.61 -15.07
CA ASP A 125 5.69 -3.75 -15.88
C ASP A 125 4.44 -4.15 -16.68
N LYS A 126 4.60 -4.66 -17.91
CA LYS A 126 3.47 -4.97 -18.79
C LYS A 126 2.60 -6.13 -18.29
N SER A 127 3.19 -7.06 -17.55
CA SER A 127 2.50 -8.21 -16.96
C SER A 127 1.86 -7.84 -15.61
N GLN A 128 2.35 -6.81 -14.92
CA GLN A 128 1.80 -6.37 -13.65
C GLN A 128 0.42 -5.74 -13.80
N THR A 129 -0.61 -6.36 -13.23
CA THR A 129 -1.99 -5.87 -13.32
C THR A 129 -2.75 -6.11 -12.02
N SER A 130 -3.78 -5.32 -11.80
CA SER A 130 -4.82 -5.58 -10.80
C SER A 130 -6.12 -4.88 -11.20
N SER A 131 -7.17 -5.01 -10.40
CA SER A 131 -8.44 -4.33 -10.60
C SER A 131 -8.87 -3.58 -9.35
N ALA A 132 -9.81 -2.64 -9.47
CA ALA A 132 -10.32 -1.94 -8.29
C ALA A 132 -11.07 -2.90 -7.35
N TYR A 133 -11.68 -3.94 -7.91
CA TYR A 133 -12.34 -5.01 -7.17
C TYR A 133 -11.32 -5.81 -6.34
N ASP A 134 -10.26 -6.31 -6.99
CA ASP A 134 -9.23 -7.13 -6.34
C ASP A 134 -8.45 -6.33 -5.28
N LEU A 135 -8.09 -5.09 -5.56
CA LEU A 135 -7.44 -4.24 -4.56
C LEU A 135 -8.35 -3.90 -3.38
N ALA A 136 -9.67 -3.97 -3.54
CA ALA A 136 -10.57 -3.80 -2.40
C ALA A 136 -10.60 -5.05 -1.53
N ILE A 137 -10.49 -6.25 -2.12
CA ILE A 137 -10.25 -7.50 -1.38
C ILE A 137 -8.94 -7.38 -0.60
N LEU A 138 -7.87 -6.96 -1.27
CA LEU A 138 -6.57 -6.75 -0.64
C LEU A 138 -6.62 -5.71 0.48
N ALA A 139 -7.28 -4.57 0.25
CA ALA A 139 -7.44 -3.54 1.28
C ALA A 139 -8.21 -4.09 2.49
N ARG A 140 -9.26 -4.90 2.28
CA ARG A 140 -9.99 -5.53 3.39
C ARG A 140 -9.09 -6.44 4.23
N ALA A 141 -8.33 -7.32 3.59
CA ALA A 141 -7.37 -8.18 4.26
C ALA A 141 -6.30 -7.36 5.02
N ALA A 142 -5.66 -6.40 4.35
CA ALA A 142 -4.59 -5.59 4.92
C ALA A 142 -5.07 -4.74 6.11
N PHE A 143 -6.22 -4.07 6.00
CA PHE A 143 -6.75 -3.23 7.09
C PHE A 143 -7.43 -4.02 8.21
N SER A 144 -7.60 -5.34 8.06
CA SER A 144 -7.94 -6.22 9.17
C SER A 144 -6.74 -6.49 10.08
N HIS A 145 -5.52 -6.43 9.54
CA HIS A 145 -4.29 -6.65 10.32
C HIS A 145 -3.99 -5.46 11.27
N PRO A 146 -3.85 -5.68 12.59
CA PRO A 146 -3.63 -4.59 13.56
C PRO A 146 -2.38 -3.75 13.30
N PHE A 147 -1.26 -4.41 12.95
CA PHE A 147 0.00 -3.72 12.64
C PHE A 147 -0.14 -2.75 11.44
N ILE A 148 -0.65 -3.23 10.30
CA ILE A 148 -0.85 -2.39 9.10
C ILE A 148 -1.76 -1.20 9.45
N LYS A 149 -2.86 -1.44 10.17
CA LYS A 149 -3.78 -0.37 10.59
C LYS A 149 -3.09 0.68 11.48
N LYS A 150 -2.27 0.24 12.44
CA LYS A 150 -1.48 1.11 13.33
C LYS A 150 -0.52 1.98 12.51
N VAL A 151 0.28 1.38 11.64
CA VAL A 151 1.24 2.11 10.80
C VAL A 151 0.54 3.09 9.86
N MET A 152 -0.53 2.66 9.19
CA MET A 152 -1.26 3.49 8.23
C MET A 152 -2.00 4.67 8.88
N ALA A 153 -2.23 4.62 10.20
CA ALA A 153 -2.81 5.72 10.97
C ALA A 153 -1.76 6.78 11.40
N LYS A 154 -0.46 6.47 11.32
CA LYS A 154 0.60 7.43 11.66
C LYS A 154 0.64 8.56 10.64
N LYS A 155 0.51 9.81 11.11
CA LYS A 155 0.74 11.02 10.30
C LYS A 155 2.21 11.12 9.86
N ARG A 156 3.14 10.69 10.72
CA ARG A 156 4.58 10.67 10.42
C ARG A 156 5.21 9.39 10.93
N VAL A 157 6.23 8.92 10.23
CA VAL A 157 7.11 7.84 10.67
C VAL A 157 8.52 8.38 10.82
N THR A 158 9.33 7.72 11.62
CA THR A 158 10.74 8.04 11.78
C THR A 158 11.56 7.03 11.00
N ILE A 159 12.48 7.53 10.17
CA ILE A 159 13.39 6.71 9.38
C ILE A 159 14.78 6.85 9.95
N THR A 160 15.37 5.74 10.39
CA THR A 160 16.77 5.65 10.79
C THR A 160 17.62 5.51 9.54
N GLY A 161 18.38 6.55 9.19
CA GLY A 161 19.34 6.51 8.09
C GLY A 161 20.71 6.01 8.55
N SER A 162 21.62 5.88 7.59
CA SER A 162 23.00 5.43 7.82
C SER A 162 23.72 6.30 8.85
N GLY A 163 24.38 5.66 9.81
CA GLY A 163 25.02 6.33 10.95
C GLY A 163 24.06 6.71 12.10
N GLY A 164 22.84 6.16 12.12
CA GLY A 164 21.88 6.36 13.21
C GLY A 164 21.08 7.67 13.13
N LYS A 165 21.23 8.44 12.05
CA LYS A 165 20.51 9.71 11.88
C LYS A 165 19.02 9.46 11.68
N MET A 166 18.22 9.87 12.65
CA MET A 166 16.76 9.76 12.57
C MET A 166 16.15 10.93 11.78
N THR A 167 15.27 10.62 10.83
CA THR A 167 14.57 11.63 10.02
C THR A 167 13.05 11.48 10.07
N SER A 168 12.39 12.60 10.35
CA SER A 168 10.95 12.80 10.26
C SER A 168 10.38 12.66 8.84
N ARG A 169 9.60 11.63 8.46
CA ARG A 169 8.87 11.60 7.18
C ARG A 169 7.35 11.63 7.34
N ALA A 170 6.69 12.47 6.55
CA ALA A 170 5.24 12.54 6.51
C ALA A 170 4.65 11.37 5.70
N ASN A 171 3.55 10.83 6.17
CA ASN A 171 2.78 9.83 5.44
C ASN A 171 2.22 10.43 4.13
N HIS A 172 2.29 9.67 3.04
CA HIS A 172 1.79 10.12 1.73
C HIS A 172 0.27 10.28 1.68
N ASN A 173 -0.47 9.64 2.59
CA ASN A 173 -1.92 9.80 2.69
C ASN A 173 -2.30 11.14 3.34
N LYS A 174 -2.44 12.18 2.51
CA LYS A 174 -2.81 13.54 2.96
C LYS A 174 -4.17 13.61 3.68
N LEU A 175 -5.03 12.59 3.54
CA LEU A 175 -6.33 12.55 4.22
C LEU A 175 -6.22 12.47 5.73
N LEU A 176 -5.10 11.97 6.27
CA LEU A 176 -4.84 11.95 7.71
C LEU A 176 -4.87 13.34 8.36
N TRP A 177 -4.63 14.40 7.58
CA TRP A 177 -4.68 15.80 8.06
C TRP A 177 -5.92 16.56 7.58
N ARG A 178 -6.62 16.04 6.58
CA ARG A 178 -7.70 16.77 5.88
C ARG A 178 -9.08 16.27 6.27
N LEU A 179 -9.18 15.08 6.82
CA LEU A 179 -10.44 14.46 7.22
C LEU A 179 -10.29 13.77 8.57
N ASP A 180 -10.92 14.35 9.57
CA ASP A 180 -11.06 13.72 10.88
C ASP A 180 -12.29 12.79 10.93
N ASN A 181 -13.39 13.17 10.25
CA ASN A 181 -14.59 12.34 10.08
C ASN A 181 -15.11 12.38 8.62
N PRO A 182 -15.16 11.24 7.89
CA PRO A 182 -14.64 9.94 8.30
C PRO A 182 -13.11 9.95 8.39
N ARG A 183 -12.55 9.19 9.34
CA ARG A 183 -11.10 8.97 9.37
C ARG A 183 -10.72 8.05 8.20
N VAL A 184 -9.80 8.49 7.33
CA VAL A 184 -9.42 7.71 6.14
C VAL A 184 -7.96 7.26 6.20
N LEU A 185 -7.77 5.93 6.21
CA LEU A 185 -6.46 5.29 6.10
C LEU A 185 -6.34 4.71 4.69
N GLY A 186 -5.15 4.73 4.10
CA GLY A 186 -5.00 4.18 2.75
C GLY A 186 -3.63 4.38 2.14
N LYS A 187 -3.31 3.48 1.21
CA LYS A 187 -2.05 3.49 0.47
C LYS A 187 -2.27 4.23 -0.84
N THR A 188 -1.45 5.25 -1.08
CA THR A 188 -1.38 5.97 -2.35
C THR A 188 -0.45 5.26 -3.33
N GLY A 189 -0.66 5.49 -4.62
CA GLY A 189 0.25 5.08 -5.69
C GLY A 189 0.18 6.04 -6.87
N TYR A 190 1.31 6.25 -7.54
CA TYR A 190 1.37 7.00 -8.78
C TYR A 190 2.52 6.49 -9.65
N THR A 191 2.23 6.29 -10.93
CA THR A 191 3.22 6.21 -12.00
C THR A 191 2.64 6.92 -13.23
N ARG A 192 3.46 7.24 -14.23
CA ARG A 192 2.94 7.85 -15.47
C ARG A 192 1.91 6.94 -16.15
N SER A 193 2.12 5.62 -16.14
CA SER A 193 1.22 4.65 -16.76
C SER A 193 -0.04 4.38 -15.93
N ALA A 194 0.07 4.32 -14.60
CA ALA A 194 -1.04 4.04 -13.69
C ALA A 194 -1.91 5.27 -13.39
N GLN A 195 -1.36 6.48 -13.55
CA GLN A 195 -1.92 7.72 -12.98
C GLN A 195 -2.11 7.57 -11.46
N HIS A 196 -2.98 8.37 -10.83
CA HIS A 196 -3.20 8.27 -9.39
C HIS A 196 -4.05 7.05 -9.03
N CYS A 197 -3.53 6.29 -8.08
CA CYS A 197 -4.16 5.12 -7.48
C CYS A 197 -4.27 5.29 -5.96
N TYR A 198 -5.32 4.72 -5.38
CA TYR A 198 -5.58 4.73 -3.94
C TYR A 198 -6.31 3.45 -3.55
N ALA A 199 -5.86 2.81 -2.48
CA ALA A 199 -6.57 1.69 -1.85
C ALA A 199 -6.59 1.92 -0.33
N GLY A 200 -7.77 1.95 0.27
CA GLY A 200 -7.92 2.36 1.65
C GLY A 200 -9.21 1.92 2.32
N ILE A 201 -9.40 2.45 3.52
CA ILE A 201 -10.58 2.28 4.35
C ILE A 201 -10.96 3.61 4.99
N ALA A 202 -12.24 3.94 4.94
CA ALA A 202 -12.84 5.06 5.66
C ALA A 202 -13.64 4.52 6.86
N TYR A 203 -13.44 5.15 8.01
CA TYR A 203 -14.14 4.85 9.26
C TYR A 203 -15.15 5.96 9.52
N TYR A 204 -16.43 5.61 9.44
CA TYR A 204 -17.55 6.37 9.98
C TYR A 204 -17.89 5.80 11.38
N ASP A 205 -18.77 6.46 12.12
CA ASP A 205 -19.13 6.08 13.50
C ASP A 205 -19.56 4.60 13.60
N ASP A 206 -20.51 4.17 12.76
CA ASP A 206 -21.08 2.82 12.76
C ASP A 206 -20.63 1.95 11.57
N ARG A 207 -19.93 2.54 10.60
CA ARG A 207 -19.67 1.92 9.29
C ARG A 207 -18.22 2.04 8.86
N ARG A 208 -17.75 1.02 8.15
CA ARG A 208 -16.41 0.95 7.57
C ARG A 208 -16.55 0.72 6.07
N VAL A 209 -15.90 1.56 5.28
CA VAL A 209 -15.96 1.48 3.81
C VAL A 209 -14.56 1.23 3.26
N SER A 210 -14.36 0.11 2.59
CA SER A 210 -13.15 -0.10 1.78
C SER A 210 -13.35 0.56 0.43
N LEU A 211 -12.39 1.39 0.02
CA LEU A 211 -12.46 2.17 -1.21
C LEU A 211 -11.19 2.02 -2.05
N VAL A 212 -11.38 1.90 -3.36
CA VAL A 212 -10.31 1.83 -4.34
C VAL A 212 -10.60 2.70 -5.55
N ILE A 213 -9.61 3.51 -5.89
CA ILE A 213 -9.60 4.33 -7.10
C ILE A 213 -8.33 4.00 -7.87
N LEU A 214 -8.50 3.66 -9.16
CA LEU A 214 -7.40 3.43 -10.08
C LEU A 214 -7.52 4.40 -11.25
N LYS A 215 -6.37 4.81 -11.78
CA LYS A 215 -6.26 5.67 -12.97
C LYS A 215 -7.04 6.99 -12.86
N SER A 216 -7.02 7.62 -11.69
CA SER A 216 -7.66 8.92 -11.49
C SER A 216 -6.73 10.09 -11.87
N ARG A 217 -7.32 11.13 -12.45
CA ARG A 217 -6.67 12.44 -12.66
C ARG A 217 -6.93 13.42 -11.51
N LYS A 218 -7.90 13.14 -10.64
CA LYS A 218 -8.35 13.99 -9.53
C LYS A 218 -8.64 13.14 -8.29
N PRO A 219 -7.64 12.39 -7.76
CA PRO A 219 -7.88 11.33 -6.77
C PRO A 219 -8.61 11.83 -5.52
N TRP A 220 -8.26 13.02 -5.02
CA TRP A 220 -8.90 13.58 -3.82
C TRP A 220 -10.37 13.91 -4.05
N ALA A 221 -10.71 14.53 -5.18
CA ALA A 221 -12.11 14.83 -5.51
C ALA A 221 -12.93 13.54 -5.68
N ASP A 222 -12.34 12.52 -6.32
CA ASP A 222 -12.98 11.22 -6.49
C ASP A 222 -13.20 10.52 -5.13
N ILE A 223 -12.21 10.57 -4.22
CA ILE A 223 -12.32 10.02 -2.86
C ILE A 223 -13.43 10.75 -2.10
N TYR A 224 -13.42 12.08 -2.08
CA TYR A 224 -14.46 12.86 -1.38
C TYR A 224 -15.86 12.60 -1.93
N SER A 225 -15.98 12.51 -3.26
CA SER A 225 -17.24 12.15 -3.92
C SER A 225 -17.74 10.77 -3.50
N LEU A 226 -16.84 9.78 -3.42
CA LEU A 226 -17.17 8.42 -3.00
C LEU A 226 -17.58 8.38 -1.51
N LEU A 227 -16.91 9.18 -0.68
CA LEU A 227 -17.18 9.25 0.76
C LEU A 227 -18.35 10.18 1.14
N GLY A 228 -18.98 10.85 0.18
CA GLY A 228 -20.06 11.81 0.42
C GLY A 228 -19.61 13.07 1.18
N VAL A 229 -18.31 13.39 1.14
CA VAL A 229 -17.76 14.57 1.84
C VAL A 229 -17.95 15.82 0.98
N SER A 230 -18.62 16.83 1.55
CA SER A 230 -18.87 18.11 0.88
C SER A 230 -17.56 18.82 0.53
N ARG A 231 -17.53 19.45 -0.66
CA ARG A 231 -16.40 20.28 -1.11
C ARG A 231 -16.05 21.42 -0.15
N LYS A 232 -17.00 21.90 0.65
CA LYS A 232 -16.74 22.97 1.65
C LYS A 232 -15.86 22.48 2.81
N ALA A 233 -15.87 21.18 3.11
CA ALA A 233 -15.02 20.57 4.13
C ALA A 233 -13.59 20.28 3.65
N MET A 234 -13.24 20.69 2.41
CA MET A 234 -11.91 20.47 1.81
C MET A 234 -10.91 21.60 2.07
N ARG A 235 -11.27 22.59 2.90
CA ARG A 235 -10.41 23.73 3.27
C ARG A 235 -9.51 23.38 4.44
#